data_AF-E7N952-F1
#
_entry.id   AF-E7N952-F1
#
_cell.length_a   1.000
_cell.length_b   1.000
_cell.length_c   1.000
_cell.angle_alpha   90.00
_cell.angle_beta   90.00
_cell.angle_gamma   90.00
#
_symmetry.space_group_name_H-M   'P 1'
#
loop_
_entity.id
_entity.type
_entity.pdbx_description
1 polymer ?
#
loop_
_entity_poly.entity_id
_entity_poly.type
_entity_poly.pdbx_seq_one_letter_code
_entity_poly.pdbx_strand_id
1 'polypeptide(L)'
;MNDVGFQPGPVTRPVGLETEFGVLHPGDAYANPVVLSTRVVEAYCTGAGVPTVRWDYEGEDPLADLRGGRLQRSAAHPSQLTDDPARPAPSGDAPPADAGEGADPPPAPWGSRARPSAAEAALPRATTA
;
A
#
# COMPACT_ATOMS: atom_id res chain seq x y z
N MET A 1 14.21 -2.94 -51.62
CA MET A 1 13.77 -3.62 -50.39
C MET A 1 12.85 -2.65 -49.69
N ASN A 2 11.54 -2.92 -49.70
CA ASN A 2 10.55 -2.01 -49.13
C ASN A 2 10.53 -2.20 -47.62
N ASP A 3 10.93 -1.17 -46.87
CA ASP A 3 10.69 -1.05 -45.44
C ASP A 3 9.18 -0.93 -45.24
N VAL A 4 8.54 -2.06 -44.89
CA VAL A 4 7.15 -2.07 -44.48
C VAL A 4 7.12 -1.56 -43.05
N GLY A 5 7.02 -0.23 -42.92
CA GLY A 5 6.97 0.46 -41.63
C GLY A 5 5.89 -0.13 -40.74
N PHE A 6 6.28 -0.50 -39.52
CA PHE A 6 5.37 -0.94 -38.48
C PHE A 6 4.28 0.11 -38.26
N GLN A 7 3.04 -0.23 -38.57
CA GLN A 7 1.85 0.55 -38.24
C GLN A 7 1.13 -0.20 -37.12
N PRO A 8 1.27 0.19 -35.84
CA PRO A 8 0.52 -0.45 -34.78
C PRO A 8 -0.97 -0.16 -35.01
N GLY A 9 -1.76 -1.23 -35.19
CA GLY A 9 -3.21 -1.13 -35.20
C GLY A 9 -3.75 -0.62 -33.86
N PRO A 10 -5.06 -0.27 -33.79
CA PRO A 10 -5.67 0.21 -32.56
C PRO A 10 -5.50 -0.79 -31.42
N VAL A 11 -4.99 -0.31 -30.29
CA VAL A 11 -4.74 -1.13 -29.10
C VAL A 11 -5.95 -1.04 -28.17
N THR A 12 -6.53 -2.19 -27.80
CA THR A 12 -7.50 -2.26 -26.71
C THR A 12 -6.75 -2.59 -25.43
N ARG A 13 -6.77 -1.67 -24.46
CA ARG A 13 -6.18 -1.88 -23.14
C ARG A 13 -7.27 -1.74 -22.07
N PRO A 14 -7.44 -2.72 -21.17
CA PRO A 14 -8.20 -2.52 -19.96
C PRO A 14 -7.62 -1.33 -19.17
N VAL A 15 -8.49 -0.45 -18.70
CA VAL A 15 -8.13 0.63 -17.77
C VAL A 15 -9.01 0.49 -16.54
N GLY A 16 -8.41 0.63 -15.36
CA GLY A 16 -9.11 0.68 -14.09
C GLY A 16 -9.08 2.10 -13.52
N LEU A 17 -9.95 2.37 -12.56
CA LEU A 17 -9.91 3.58 -11.73
C LEU A 17 -10.03 3.17 -10.27
N GLU A 18 -9.19 3.77 -9.45
CA GLU A 18 -9.22 3.66 -8.00
C GLU A 18 -9.56 5.04 -7.44
N THR A 19 -10.49 5.08 -6.49
CA THR A 19 -10.93 6.31 -5.83
C THR A 19 -10.72 6.18 -4.33
N GLU A 20 -9.90 7.06 -3.76
CA GLU A 20 -9.72 7.16 -2.32
C GLU A 20 -10.73 8.14 -1.71
N PHE A 21 -11.40 7.74 -0.64
CA PHE A 21 -12.33 8.59 0.11
C PHE A 21 -11.75 8.96 1.46
N GLY A 22 -11.86 10.24 1.83
CA GLY A 22 -11.56 10.68 3.19
C GLY A 22 -12.57 10.10 4.19
N VAL A 23 -12.07 9.56 5.31
CA VAL A 23 -12.89 9.04 6.41
C VAL A 23 -12.55 9.77 7.70
N LEU A 24 -13.58 10.15 8.45
CA LEU A 24 -13.45 10.96 9.66
C LEU A 24 -14.51 10.55 10.70
N HIS A 25 -14.13 10.65 11.97
CA HIS A 25 -15.03 10.45 13.10
C HIS A 25 -15.38 11.82 13.69
N PRO A 26 -16.62 12.31 13.52
CA PRO A 26 -17.04 13.58 14.12
C PRO A 26 -16.84 13.58 15.64
N GLY A 27 -16.10 14.55 16.16
CA GLY A 27 -15.81 14.65 17.60
C GLY A 27 -14.55 13.91 18.05
N ASP A 28 -13.91 13.12 17.18
CA ASP A 28 -12.62 12.47 17.44
C ASP A 28 -11.67 12.68 16.25
N ALA A 29 -10.90 13.77 16.32
CA ALA A 29 -9.91 14.11 15.29
C ALA A 29 -8.68 13.18 15.28
N TYR A 30 -8.51 12.33 16.30
CA TYR A 30 -7.38 11.42 16.44
C TYR A 30 -7.74 9.97 16.12
N ALA A 31 -9.00 9.70 15.77
CA ALA A 31 -9.48 8.38 15.36
C ALA A 31 -8.54 7.77 14.32
N ASN A 32 -8.25 6.48 14.49
CA ASN A 32 -7.32 5.79 13.59
C ASN A 32 -7.94 5.60 12.20
N PRO A 33 -7.42 6.25 11.14
CA PRO A 33 -8.05 6.25 9.82
C PRO A 33 -8.01 4.87 9.18
N VAL A 34 -6.99 4.05 9.48
CA VAL A 34 -6.92 2.66 9.00
C VAL A 34 -8.07 1.85 9.59
N VAL A 35 -8.28 1.96 10.91
CA VAL A 35 -9.39 1.28 11.60
C VAL A 35 -10.75 1.76 11.08
N LEU A 36 -10.92 3.07 10.85
CA LEU A 36 -12.14 3.62 10.27
C LEU A 36 -12.40 3.07 8.85
N SER A 37 -11.38 3.05 8.00
CA SER A 37 -11.48 2.49 6.64
C SER A 37 -11.80 0.98 6.66
N THR A 38 -11.17 0.20 7.54
CA THR A 38 -11.48 -1.23 7.71
C THR A 38 -12.95 -1.45 8.05
N ARG A 39 -13.50 -0.67 8.98
CA ARG A 39 -14.91 -0.76 9.37
C ARG A 39 -15.88 -0.46 8.22
N VAL A 40 -15.55 0.51 7.36
CA VAL A 40 -16.36 0.82 6.17
C VAL A 40 -16.43 -0.39 5.22
N VAL A 41 -15.28 -1.03 4.97
CA VAL A 41 -15.20 -2.23 4.12
C VAL A 41 -15.96 -3.40 4.73
N GLU A 42 -15.78 -3.67 6.04
CA GLU A 42 -16.49 -4.74 6.75
C GLU A 42 -18.02 -4.56 6.73
N ALA A 43 -18.49 -3.33 6.94
CA ALA A 43 -19.91 -2.99 6.88
C ALA A 43 -20.49 -3.24 5.48
N TYR A 44 -19.74 -2.89 4.43
CA TYR A 44 -20.13 -3.19 3.05
C TYR A 44 -20.21 -4.69 2.80
N CYS A 45 -19.18 -5.46 3.20
CA CYS A 45 -19.17 -6.92 3.04
C CYS A 45 -20.39 -7.56 3.70
N THR A 46 -20.69 -7.15 4.93
CA THR A 46 -21.85 -7.63 5.69
C THR A 46 -23.17 -7.28 4.99
N GLY A 47 -23.34 -6.01 4.57
CA GLY A 47 -24.57 -5.53 3.95
C GLY A 47 -24.83 -6.10 2.56
N ALA A 48 -23.77 -6.36 1.79
CA ALA A 48 -23.87 -6.94 0.45
C ALA A 48 -23.84 -8.48 0.45
N GLY A 49 -23.60 -9.12 1.59
CA GLY A 49 -23.48 -10.59 1.69
C GLY A 49 -22.29 -11.14 0.91
N VAL A 50 -21.25 -10.33 0.70
CA VAL A 50 -20.02 -10.74 0.00
C VAL A 50 -18.96 -11.15 1.02
N PRO A 51 -18.08 -12.10 0.68
CA PRO A 51 -16.98 -12.46 1.57
C PRO A 51 -16.13 -11.23 1.90
N THR A 52 -15.56 -11.22 3.10
CA THR A 52 -14.56 -10.22 3.50
C THR A 52 -13.42 -10.23 2.50
N VAL A 53 -13.10 -9.07 1.94
CA VAL A 53 -11.92 -8.90 1.09
C VAL A 53 -10.69 -9.24 1.91
N ARG A 54 -9.97 -10.27 1.50
CA ARG A 54 -8.61 -10.51 1.97
C ARG A 54 -7.69 -9.72 1.04
N TRP A 55 -6.96 -8.78 1.61
CA TRP A 55 -5.85 -8.15 0.94
C TRP A 55 -4.75 -9.20 0.89
N ASP A 56 -4.66 -9.87 -0.25
CA ASP A 56 -3.59 -10.82 -0.50
C ASP A 56 -2.41 -10.05 -1.10
N TYR A 57 -1.33 -9.98 -0.32
CA TYR A 57 -0.05 -9.47 -0.78
C TYR A 57 0.84 -10.61 -1.34
N GLU A 58 0.38 -11.87 -1.29
CA GLU A 58 1.09 -12.99 -1.91
C GLU A 58 1.14 -12.80 -3.43
N GLY A 59 2.35 -12.70 -3.96
CA GLY A 59 2.60 -12.52 -5.39
C GLY A 59 2.86 -11.07 -5.83
N GLU A 60 3.01 -10.12 -4.91
CA GLU A 60 3.53 -8.80 -5.27
C GLU A 60 4.97 -8.94 -5.79
N ASP A 61 5.20 -8.57 -7.06
CA ASP A 61 6.52 -8.42 -7.65
C ASP A 61 6.75 -6.93 -7.92
N PRO A 62 7.24 -6.16 -6.93
CA PRO A 62 7.36 -4.70 -7.02
C PRO A 62 8.35 -4.26 -8.10
N LEU A 63 9.14 -5.18 -8.63
CA LEU A 63 10.09 -4.94 -9.71
C LEU A 63 9.51 -5.25 -11.09
N ALA A 64 8.31 -5.82 -11.17
CA ALA A 64 7.58 -6.05 -12.41
C ALA A 64 6.60 -4.90 -12.70
N ASP A 65 6.87 -4.17 -13.78
CA ASP A 65 5.95 -3.15 -14.29
C ASP A 65 4.83 -3.83 -15.11
N LEU A 66 3.58 -3.44 -14.90
CA LEU A 66 2.41 -3.88 -15.68
C LEU A 66 2.53 -3.62 -17.19
N ARG A 67 3.45 -2.75 -17.63
CA ARG A 67 3.79 -2.53 -19.04
C ARG A 67 4.76 -3.58 -19.61
N GLY A 68 5.19 -4.55 -18.81
CA GLY A 68 6.11 -5.62 -19.19
C GLY A 68 7.59 -5.32 -18.95
N GLY A 69 7.90 -4.21 -18.27
CA GLY A 69 9.27 -3.87 -17.86
C GLY A 69 9.67 -4.58 -16.57
N ARG A 70 10.98 -4.76 -16.36
CA ARG A 70 11.53 -5.24 -15.09
C ARG A 70 12.66 -4.34 -14.60
N LEU A 71 12.56 -3.90 -13.35
CA LEU A 71 13.63 -3.16 -12.67
C LEU A 71 14.64 -4.15 -12.07
N GLN A 72 15.93 -3.86 -12.25
CA GLN A 72 16.97 -4.63 -11.56
C GLN A 72 16.92 -4.33 -10.06
N ARG A 73 16.90 -5.37 -9.23
CA ARG A 73 16.78 -5.21 -7.76
C ARG A 73 17.87 -4.30 -7.18
N SER A 74 19.09 -4.37 -7.71
CA SER A 74 20.21 -3.52 -7.28
C SER A 74 20.04 -2.03 -7.62
N ALA A 75 19.16 -1.71 -8.57
CA ALA A 75 18.81 -0.34 -8.94
C ALA A 75 17.55 0.17 -8.23
N ALA A 76 16.81 -0.71 -7.54
CA ALA A 76 15.63 -0.34 -6.79
C ALA A 76 16.01 0.40 -5.51
N HIS A 77 15.20 1.41 -5.16
CA HIS A 77 15.34 2.04 -3.85
C HIS A 77 14.92 1.04 -2.77
N PRO A 78 15.60 0.97 -1.59
CA PRO A 78 15.25 0.01 -0.55
C PRO A 78 13.77 0.05 -0.11
N SER A 79 13.15 1.24 -0.14
CA SER A 79 11.73 1.42 0.19
C SER A 79 10.76 0.77 -0.82
N GLN A 80 11.24 0.29 -1.97
CA GLN A 80 10.44 -0.37 -3.01
C GLN A 80 10.48 -1.90 -2.90
N LEU A 81 11.30 -2.46 -2.00
CA LEU A 81 11.49 -3.91 -1.88
C LEU A 81 10.47 -4.50 -0.89
N THR A 82 9.20 -4.48 -1.25
CA THR A 82 8.06 -4.97 -0.45
C THR A 82 7.87 -6.48 -0.49
N ASP A 83 8.65 -7.19 -1.32
CA ASP A 83 8.51 -8.61 -1.60
C ASP A 83 9.09 -9.56 -0.52
N ASP A 84 9.88 -9.04 0.42
CA ASP A 84 10.51 -9.85 1.48
C ASP A 84 9.76 -9.70 2.83
N PRO A 85 8.96 -10.71 3.25
CA PRO A 85 8.23 -10.63 4.51
C PRO A 85 9.13 -10.68 5.74
N ALA A 86 10.35 -11.23 5.64
CA ALA A 86 11.32 -11.25 6.72
C ALA A 86 12.08 -9.92 6.83
N ARG A 87 12.05 -9.09 5.77
CA ARG A 87 12.72 -7.79 5.71
C ARG A 87 11.81 -6.72 5.09
N PRO A 88 10.83 -6.20 5.85
CA PRO A 88 9.94 -5.16 5.37
C PRO A 88 10.71 -3.94 4.87
N ALA A 89 10.24 -3.37 3.74
CA ALA A 89 10.81 -2.16 3.18
C ALA A 89 10.75 -0.98 4.17
N PRO A 90 11.81 -0.17 4.31
CA PRO A 90 11.77 1.05 5.10
C PRO A 90 10.90 2.12 4.42
N SER A 91 10.46 3.13 5.18
CA SER A 91 9.79 4.31 4.60
C SER A 91 10.72 5.03 3.61
N GLY A 92 10.14 5.62 2.56
CA GLY A 92 10.91 6.33 1.53
C GLY A 92 11.76 7.48 2.08
N ASP A 93 11.26 8.16 3.12
CA ASP A 93 11.94 9.28 3.78
C ASP A 93 12.73 8.86 5.03
N ALA A 94 12.83 7.55 5.32
CA ALA A 94 13.54 7.09 6.51
C ALA A 94 15.03 7.43 6.37
N PRO A 95 15.67 7.97 7.42
CA PRO A 95 17.11 8.12 7.44
C PRO A 95 17.78 6.74 7.32
N PRO A 96 19.05 6.68 6.85
CA PRO A 96 19.82 5.44 6.82
C PRO A 96 19.77 4.72 8.17
N ALA A 97 19.81 3.38 8.15
CA ALA A 97 19.58 2.49 9.29
C ALA A 97 20.49 2.73 10.52
N ASP A 98 21.47 3.63 10.39
CA ASP A 98 22.51 3.96 11.34
C ASP A 98 22.15 5.18 12.23
N ALA A 99 21.03 5.85 11.98
CA ALA A 99 20.56 6.97 12.79
C ALA A 99 19.72 6.45 13.97
N GLY A 100 20.29 6.52 15.19
CA GLY A 100 19.68 6.00 16.42
C GLY A 100 18.28 6.55 16.75
N GLU A 101 17.55 5.79 17.58
CA GLU A 101 16.20 6.10 18.09
C GLU A 101 16.19 7.41 18.91
N GLY A 102 16.05 8.53 18.21
CA GLY A 102 15.69 9.82 18.80
C GLY A 102 14.18 9.92 18.92
N ALA A 103 13.68 10.16 20.13
CA ALA A 103 12.25 10.28 20.42
C ALA A 103 11.57 11.37 19.55
N ASP A 104 10.46 11.03 18.90
CA ASP A 104 9.74 11.93 18.00
C ASP A 104 8.95 13.02 18.75
N PRO A 105 9.10 14.32 18.40
CA PRO A 105 8.15 15.37 18.77
C PRO A 105 6.82 15.23 17.98
N PRO A 106 5.72 15.84 18.42
CA PRO A 106 4.38 15.43 18.01
C PRO A 106 3.98 15.96 16.62
N PRO A 107 3.59 15.11 15.67
CA PRO A 107 2.95 15.55 14.43
C PRO A 107 1.42 15.72 14.61
N ALA A 108 0.85 16.73 13.94
CA ALA A 108 -0.61 16.88 13.77
C ALA A 108 -0.94 16.95 12.27
N PRO A 109 -2.20 16.79 11.84
CA PRO A 109 -3.16 15.73 12.09
C PRO A 109 -3.33 14.78 10.87
N TRP A 110 -2.48 14.87 9.84
CA TRP A 110 -2.65 14.04 8.61
C TRP A 110 -1.35 13.51 7.96
N GLY A 111 -0.15 13.78 8.50
CA GLY A 111 1.10 13.62 7.72
C GLY A 111 2.19 12.70 8.27
N SER A 112 2.19 12.36 9.55
CA SER A 112 3.18 11.42 10.10
C SER A 112 2.55 10.76 11.31
N ARG A 113 2.28 9.46 11.26
CA ARG A 113 1.89 8.71 12.47
C ARG A 113 3.09 7.95 12.97
N ALA A 114 3.27 7.97 14.28
CA ALA A 114 4.15 7.04 14.96
C ALA A 114 3.72 5.60 14.59
N ARG A 115 4.70 4.70 14.59
CA ARG A 115 4.47 3.27 14.35
C ARG A 115 3.35 2.78 15.28
N PRO A 116 2.40 1.95 14.79
CA PRO A 116 1.30 1.44 15.61
C PRO A 116 1.80 0.82 16.91
N SER A 117 1.11 1.10 18.01
CA SER A 117 1.40 0.49 19.30
C SER A 117 1.18 -1.04 19.26
N ALA A 118 1.77 -1.79 20.20
CA ALA A 118 1.58 -3.24 20.25
C ALA A 118 0.09 -3.66 20.33
N ALA A 119 -0.75 -2.83 20.98
CA ALA A 119 -2.19 -3.05 21.06
C ALA A 119 -2.91 -2.78 19.73
N GLU A 120 -2.53 -1.72 18.99
CA GLU A 120 -3.05 -1.45 17.64
C GLU A 120 -2.59 -2.48 16.62
N ALA A 121 -1.35 -2.94 16.76
CA ALA A 121 -0.79 -4.05 16.01
C ALA A 121 -1.47 -5.39 16.36
N ALA A 122 -2.19 -5.49 17.48
CA ALA A 122 -2.95 -6.68 17.87
C ALA A 122 -4.43 -6.60 17.47
N LEU A 123 -4.89 -5.47 16.92
CA LEU A 123 -6.19 -5.40 16.26
C LEU A 123 -6.25 -6.48 15.18
N PRO A 124 -7.44 -7.06 14.90
CA PRO A 124 -7.59 -8.06 13.85
C PRO A 124 -6.99 -7.51 12.57
N ARG A 125 -5.83 -8.03 12.22
CA ARG A 125 -5.20 -7.78 10.94
C ARG A 125 -5.87 -8.68 9.92
N ALA A 126 -5.79 -8.31 8.65
CA ALA A 126 -5.98 -9.28 7.61
C ALA A 126 -4.94 -10.40 7.82
N THR A 127 -5.37 -11.51 8.43
CA THR A 127 -4.54 -12.71 8.55
C THR A 127 -4.57 -13.42 7.21
N THR A 128 -3.40 -13.53 6.59
CA THR A 128 -3.09 -14.55 5.58
C THR A 128 -3.46 -15.91 6.16
N ALA A 129 -4.15 -16.73 5.36
CA ALA A 129 -4.40 -18.13 5.66
C ALA A 129 -3.45 -18.98 4.82
#